data_AF-U9SK32-F1
#
_entry.id   AF-U9SK32-F1
#
_cell.length_a   1.000
_cell.length_b   1.000
_cell.length_c   1.000
_cell.angle_alpha   90.00
_cell.angle_beta   90.00
_cell.angle_gamma   90.00
#
_symmetry.space_group_name_H-M   'P 1'
#
loop_
_entity.id
_entity.type
_entity.pdbx_description
1 polymer ?
#
loop_
_entity_poly.entity_id
_entity_poly.type
_entity_poly.pdbx_seq_one_letter_code
_entity_poly.pdbx_strand_id
1 'polypeptide(L)'
;MNNTSNEEVNSESDEENFVPFGYEALPQDDEEEDVQENNDFAFQQEERPKVLQIHTNDQDKIPDDDLAVINSIMKNIKLPDTSIPEWAKSIPEEAWLPIVINDVKSNNNT
;
A
#
# COMPACT_ATOMS: atom_id res chain seq x y z
N MET A 1 -29.33 43.07 -37.80
CA MET A 1 -29.44 43.90 -36.60
C MET A 1 -29.47 42.99 -35.39
N ASN A 2 -28.58 43.27 -34.44
CA ASN A 2 -28.33 42.53 -33.20
C ASN A 2 -29.58 42.42 -32.32
N ASN A 3 -29.66 41.33 -31.54
CA ASN A 3 -29.84 41.42 -30.09
C ASN A 3 -29.60 40.04 -29.46
N THR A 4 -28.34 39.79 -29.08
CA THR A 4 -27.98 38.74 -28.13
C THR A 4 -28.05 39.40 -26.75
N SER A 5 -29.14 39.18 -26.01
CA SER A 5 -29.23 39.56 -24.61
C SER A 5 -28.74 38.38 -23.77
N ASN A 6 -27.61 38.60 -23.09
CA ASN A 6 -27.14 37.79 -21.97
C ASN A 6 -28.27 37.56 -20.97
N GLU A 7 -28.56 36.30 -20.66
CA GLU A 7 -29.02 35.94 -19.31
C GLU A 7 -27.96 35.02 -18.72
N GLU A 8 -27.13 35.62 -17.85
CA GLU A 8 -26.25 34.90 -16.95
C GLU A 8 -27.14 34.14 -15.97
N VAL A 9 -27.22 32.82 -16.16
CA VAL A 9 -27.69 31.92 -15.11
C VAL A 9 -26.59 31.84 -14.07
N ASN A 10 -26.65 32.74 -13.10
CA ASN A 10 -25.89 32.68 -11.86
C ASN A 10 -26.31 31.40 -11.12
N SER A 11 -25.65 30.29 -11.43
CA SER A 11 -25.75 29.07 -10.64
C SER A 11 -24.78 29.24 -9.49
N GLU A 12 -25.27 29.81 -8.40
CA GLU A 12 -24.65 29.69 -7.08
C GLU A 12 -24.65 28.20 -6.71
N SER A 13 -23.69 27.49 -7.28
CA SER A 13 -23.30 26.18 -6.76
C SER A 13 -22.36 26.51 -5.62
N ASP A 14 -22.91 26.46 -4.39
CA ASP A 14 -22.10 26.23 -3.21
C ASP A 14 -21.16 25.07 -3.55
N GLU A 15 -19.91 25.40 -3.78
CA GLU A 15 -18.82 24.47 -4.04
C GLU A 15 -18.48 23.85 -2.69
N GLU A 16 -19.44 23.11 -2.14
CA GLU A 16 -19.24 22.08 -1.14
C GLU A 16 -18.19 21.17 -1.75
N ASN A 17 -16.94 21.39 -1.32
CA ASN A 17 -15.73 20.75 -1.75
C ASN A 17 -15.94 19.23 -1.71
N PHE A 18 -16.40 18.64 -2.81
CA PHE A 18 -16.78 17.25 -2.87
C PHE A 18 -15.49 16.43 -2.91
N VAL A 19 -14.96 16.10 -1.73
CA VAL A 19 -13.79 15.23 -1.57
C VAL A 19 -14.29 13.79 -1.74
N PRO A 20 -14.09 13.13 -2.90
CA PRO A 20 -14.80 11.88 -3.19
C PRO A 20 -14.29 10.69 -2.36
N PHE A 21 -13.13 10.83 -1.69
CA PHE A 21 -12.43 9.72 -1.03
C PHE A 21 -11.94 10.02 0.41
N GLY A 22 -12.36 11.14 1.01
CA GLY A 22 -12.03 11.43 2.42
C GLY A 22 -10.53 11.63 2.71
N TYR A 23 -9.70 11.88 1.69
CA TYR A 23 -8.33 12.28 1.90
C TYR A 23 -8.27 13.76 2.29
N GLU A 24 -7.68 14.02 3.46
CA GLU A 24 -7.30 15.36 3.86
C GLU A 24 -6.08 15.80 3.03
N ALA A 25 -6.15 16.98 2.44
CA ALA A 25 -5.02 17.55 1.72
C ALA A 25 -3.88 17.79 2.71
N LEU A 26 -2.67 17.34 2.37
CA LEU A 26 -1.49 17.67 3.18
C LEU A 26 -1.29 19.19 3.17
N PRO A 27 -0.82 19.79 4.28
CA PRO A 27 -0.48 21.20 4.31
C PRO A 27 0.51 21.50 3.17
N GLN A 28 0.08 22.33 2.23
CA GLN A 28 1.00 22.96 1.30
C GLN A 28 1.53 24.17 2.04
N ASP A 29 2.75 24.06 2.58
CA ASP A 29 3.45 25.24 3.08
C ASP A 29 3.76 26.10 1.85
N ASP A 30 2.91 27.12 1.63
CA ASP A 30 3.09 28.17 0.63
C ASP A 30 4.23 29.11 1.05
N GLU A 31 5.43 28.56 1.19
CA GLU A 31 6.65 29.36 1.20
C GLU A 31 7.26 29.26 -0.21
N GLU A 32 6.92 30.24 -1.05
CA GLU A 32 7.63 30.54 -2.29
C GLU A 32 9.08 30.93 -1.94
N GLU A 33 9.91 29.95 -1.62
CA GLU A 33 11.35 30.11 -1.57
C GLU A 33 11.90 29.58 -2.90
N ASP A 34 12.43 30.47 -3.74
CA ASP A 34 13.19 30.15 -4.95
C ASP A 34 14.43 29.32 -4.56
N VAL A 35 14.24 28.01 -4.33
CA VAL A 35 15.34 27.07 -4.07
C VAL A 35 15.93 26.68 -5.42
N GLN A 36 16.90 27.50 -5.81
CA GLN A 36 17.93 27.24 -6.82
C GLN A 36 18.23 25.74 -6.98
N GLU A 37 18.22 25.25 -8.23
CA GLU A 37 18.66 23.90 -8.63
C GLU A 37 20.07 23.59 -8.08
N ASN A 38 20.13 23.08 -6.86
CA ASN A 38 21.15 22.14 -6.44
C ASN A 38 20.40 20.86 -6.13
N ASN A 39 20.35 20.02 -7.17
CA ASN A 39 19.85 18.67 -7.15
C ASN A 39 20.77 17.78 -6.30
N ASP A 40 20.92 18.15 -5.03
CA ASP A 40 21.44 17.30 -3.98
C ASP A 40 20.22 16.83 -3.19
N PHE A 41 19.33 16.13 -3.91
CA PHE A 41 18.39 15.21 -3.29
C PHE A 41 19.27 14.13 -2.66
N ALA A 42 19.79 14.43 -1.46
CA ALA A 42 20.30 13.44 -0.56
C ALA A 42 19.14 12.47 -0.39
N PHE A 43 19.18 11.37 -1.15
CA PHE A 43 18.45 10.16 -0.86
C PHE A 43 18.80 9.85 0.59
N GLN A 44 17.99 10.35 1.52
CA GLN A 44 18.00 9.88 2.88
C GLN A 44 17.85 8.38 2.69
N GLN A 45 18.90 7.67 3.09
CA GLN A 45 19.02 6.25 2.92
C GLN A 45 17.80 5.64 3.60
N GLU A 46 16.73 5.42 2.84
CA GLU A 46 15.45 4.94 3.35
C GLU A 46 15.79 3.68 4.12
N GLU A 47 15.61 3.73 5.44
CA GLU A 47 15.85 2.58 6.30
C GLU A 47 15.08 1.42 5.67
N ARG A 48 15.82 0.37 5.25
CA ARG A 48 15.20 -0.78 4.59
C ARG A 48 14.03 -1.22 5.46
N PRO A 49 12.82 -1.36 4.89
CA PRO A 49 11.64 -1.68 5.68
C PRO A 49 11.93 -2.92 6.52
N LYS A 50 11.71 -2.79 7.83
CA LYS A 50 11.94 -3.88 8.78
C LYS A 50 11.13 -5.09 8.32
N VAL A 51 11.80 -6.22 8.13
CA VAL A 51 11.16 -7.46 7.68
C VAL A 51 10.01 -7.81 8.63
N LEU A 52 8.83 -8.03 8.06
CA LEU A 52 7.63 -8.38 8.80
C LEU A 52 7.83 -9.73 9.51
N GLN A 53 7.50 -9.79 10.80
CA GLN A 53 7.56 -11.02 11.59
C GLN A 53 6.16 -11.43 12.01
N ILE A 54 5.74 -12.62 11.59
CA ILE A 54 4.45 -13.20 11.95
C ILE A 54 4.69 -14.24 13.04
N HIS A 55 4.12 -13.98 14.21
CA HIS A 55 4.17 -14.90 15.34
C HIS A 55 2.95 -15.82 15.27
N THR A 56 3.19 -17.11 15.35
CA THR A 56 2.16 -18.16 15.25
C THR A 56 2.22 -19.06 16.47
N ASN A 57 1.07 -19.64 16.81
CA ASN A 57 0.92 -20.59 17.91
C ASN A 57 0.27 -21.86 17.38
N ASP A 58 0.68 -23.01 17.90
CA ASP A 58 0.14 -24.32 17.54
C ASP A 58 -1.37 -24.46 17.83
N GLN A 59 -1.95 -23.61 18.69
CA GLN A 59 -3.40 -23.59 18.94
C GLN A 59 -4.21 -23.15 17.71
N ASP A 60 -3.63 -22.32 16.84
CA ASP A 60 -4.28 -21.80 15.63
C ASP A 60 -3.92 -22.64 14.39
N LYS A 61 -3.31 -23.82 14.58
CA LYS A 61 -2.91 -24.70 13.49
C LYS A 61 -4.14 -25.23 12.77
N ILE A 62 -4.18 -25.01 11.46
CA ILE A 62 -5.18 -25.59 10.56
C ILE A 62 -5.09 -27.13 10.61
N PRO A 63 -6.21 -27.86 10.73
CA PRO A 63 -6.22 -29.33 10.66
C PRO A 63 -5.59 -29.85 9.37
N ASP A 64 -4.92 -31.00 9.44
CA ASP A 64 -4.16 -31.53 8.31
C ASP A 64 -5.07 -31.89 7.10
N ASP A 65 -6.31 -32.31 7.35
CA ASP A 65 -7.31 -32.57 6.31
C ASP A 65 -7.67 -31.31 5.52
N ASP A 66 -7.93 -30.20 6.22
CA ASP A 66 -8.24 -28.91 5.59
C ASP A 66 -7.02 -28.36 4.84
N LEU A 67 -5.82 -28.54 5.41
CA LEU A 67 -4.57 -28.15 4.77
C LEU A 67 -4.32 -28.89 3.46
N ALA A 68 -4.69 -30.18 3.37
CA ALA A 68 -4.62 -30.95 2.13
C ALA A 68 -5.56 -30.38 1.05
N VAL A 69 -6.77 -30.00 1.44
CA VAL A 69 -7.75 -29.37 0.54
C VAL A 69 -7.25 -28.02 0.04
N ILE A 70 -6.78 -27.15 0.95
CA ILE A 70 -6.23 -25.82 0.61
C ILE A 70 -5.07 -25.97 -0.38
N ASN A 71 -4.13 -26.87 -0.10
CA ASN A 71 -2.99 -27.12 -0.99
C ASN A 71 -3.41 -27.64 -2.36
N SER A 72 -4.43 -28.49 -2.43
CA SER A 72 -4.96 -28.97 -3.70
C SER A 72 -5.57 -27.84 -4.52
N ILE A 73 -6.30 -26.92 -3.89
CA ILE A 73 -6.91 -25.77 -4.58
C ILE A 73 -5.82 -24.80 -5.05
N MET A 74 -4.90 -24.40 -4.16
CA MET A 74 -3.87 -23.39 -4.44
C MET A 74 -2.93 -23.79 -5.58
N LYS A 75 -2.59 -25.08 -5.72
CA LYS A 75 -1.75 -25.59 -6.81
C LYS A 75 -2.32 -25.36 -8.22
N ASN A 76 -3.63 -25.22 -8.33
CA ASN A 76 -4.29 -25.00 -9.62
C ASN A 76 -4.33 -23.52 -10.03
N ILE A 77 -4.04 -22.60 -9.10
CA ILE A 77 -4.02 -21.17 -9.36
C ILE A 77 -2.64 -20.81 -9.93
N LYS A 78 -2.61 -20.36 -11.18
CA LYS A 78 -1.40 -19.86 -11.84
C LYS A 78 -1.60 -18.41 -12.24
N LEU A 79 -0.68 -17.56 -11.81
CA LEU A 79 -0.58 -16.18 -12.28
C LEU A 79 0.32 -16.15 -13.52
N PRO A 80 -0.07 -15.50 -14.61
CA PRO A 80 0.82 -15.30 -15.75
C PRO A 80 1.94 -14.32 -15.39
N ASP A 81 3.11 -14.44 -16.00
CA ASP A 81 4.27 -13.58 -15.72
C ASP A 81 4.00 -12.10 -16.04
N THR A 82 3.00 -11.81 -16.87
CA THR A 82 2.52 -10.46 -17.19
C THR A 82 1.74 -9.82 -16.05
N SER A 83 1.30 -10.58 -15.05
CA SER A 83 0.57 -10.06 -13.88
C SER A 83 1.49 -9.40 -12.86
N ILE A 84 2.81 -9.58 -12.98
CA ILE A 84 3.80 -8.98 -12.09
C ILE A 84 4.31 -7.69 -12.75
N PRO A 85 4.06 -6.50 -12.16
CA PRO A 85 4.61 -5.25 -12.66
C PRO A 85 6.14 -5.22 -12.62
N GLU A 86 6.78 -4.45 -13.51
CA GLU A 86 8.25 -4.34 -13.57
C GLU A 86 8.87 -3.85 -12.25
N TRP A 87 8.23 -2.89 -11.57
CA TRP A 87 8.69 -2.42 -10.27
C TRP A 87 8.70 -3.53 -9.20
N ALA A 88 7.77 -4.48 -9.27
CA ALA A 88 7.67 -5.56 -8.30
C ALA A 88 8.75 -6.63 -8.56
N LYS A 89 9.11 -6.85 -9.83
CA LYS A 89 10.19 -7.78 -10.22
C LYS A 89 11.55 -7.37 -9.68
N SER A 90 11.78 -6.08 -9.46
CA SER A 90 13.03 -5.58 -8.88
C SER A 90 13.15 -5.78 -7.37
N ILE A 91 12.07 -6.15 -6.67
CA ILE A 91 12.08 -6.36 -5.22
C ILE A 91 12.35 -7.84 -4.95
N PRO A 92 13.46 -8.20 -4.27
CA PRO A 92 13.77 -9.59 -3.95
C PRO A 92 12.74 -10.15 -2.95
N GLU A 93 12.42 -11.44 -3.05
CA GLU A 93 11.42 -12.10 -2.19
C GLU A 93 11.68 -11.88 -0.69
N GLU A 94 12.94 -11.97 -0.26
CA GLU A 94 13.34 -11.77 1.13
C GLU A 94 13.02 -10.37 1.69
N ALA A 95 12.85 -9.36 0.82
CA ALA A 95 12.55 -8.00 1.25
C ALA A 95 11.06 -7.78 1.56
N TRP A 96 10.16 -8.62 1.02
CA TRP A 96 8.71 -8.47 1.21
C TRP A 96 8.04 -9.69 1.86
N LEU A 97 8.65 -10.87 1.78
CA LEU A 97 8.13 -12.08 2.40
C LEU A 97 8.33 -12.02 3.93
N PRO A 98 7.27 -12.18 4.74
CA PRO A 98 7.40 -12.20 6.19
C PRO A 98 8.17 -13.41 6.70
N ILE A 99 8.85 -13.24 7.83
CA ILE A 99 9.44 -14.34 8.60
C ILE A 99 8.38 -14.89 9.55
N VAL A 100 8.11 -16.19 9.48
CA VAL A 100 7.19 -16.88 10.38
C VAL A 100 7.97 -17.43 11.58
N ILE A 101 7.56 -17.05 12.79
CA ILE A 101 8.13 -17.49 14.06
C ILE A 101 7.06 -18.32 14.77
N ASN A 102 7.39 -19.56 15.16
CA ASN A 102 6.50 -20.40 15.96
C ASN A 102 6.86 -20.23 17.44
N ASP A 103 5.94 -19.67 18.22
CA ASP A 103 6.09 -19.45 19.66
C ASP A 103 5.80 -20.75 20.42
N VAL A 104 6.62 -21.78 20.21
CA VAL A 104 6.54 -23.00 21.01
C VAL A 104 6.93 -22.62 22.44
N LYS A 105 5.97 -22.72 23.38
CA LYS A 105 6.23 -22.53 24.82
C LYS A 105 7.38 -23.45 25.22
N SER A 106 8.58 -22.88 25.40
CA SER A 106 9.69 -23.55 26.08
C SER A 106 9.32 -23.70 27.55
N ASN A 107 8.53 -24.72 27.89
CA ASN A 107 8.27 -25.13 29.25
C ASN A 107 9.50 -25.85 29.81
N ASN A 108 10.54 -25.07 30.11
CA ASN A 108 11.66 -25.48 30.94
C ASN A 108 11.20 -25.44 32.41
N ASN A 109 10.53 -26.49 32.88
CA ASN A 109 10.40 -26.76 34.31
C ASN A 109 11.46 -27.79 34.71
N THR A 110 12.46 -27.34 35.47
CA THR A 110 13.35 -28.15 36.31
C THR A 110 12.67 -28.42 37.65
#